data_AF-A0A934LMC3-F1
#
_entry.id   AF-A0A934LMC3-F1
#
_cell.length_a   1.000
_cell.length_b   1.000
_cell.length_c   1.000
_cell.angle_alpha   90.00
_cell.angle_beta   90.00
_cell.angle_gamma   90.00
#
_symmetry.space_group_name_H-M   'P 1'
#
loop_
_entity.id
_entity.type
_entity.pdbx_description
1 polymer ?
#
loop_
_entity_poly.entity_id
_entity_poly.type
_entity_poly.pdbx_seq_one_letter_code
_entity_poly.pdbx_strand_id
1 'polypeptide(L)'
;MMRSRWQVLATTGLLMVVALLAISVNSGVTSARQGGTFTAFPTNTPEGDENFPVAQVTTPTPSLTPTTAVAEATIGPFEYPDNVNPLTGLPYPDEASRNRRNLIVKISNYPPIVRPQYGLSAADIVFEYEAEGGVTRFAAIFRSHSPGRVGSVRSARLIDLELVDMFQGLLAYSGSNDWIRNYILDSDWRWRAITPHFANYPCPTFCRYPEPGKAYEHTLFGDTDGIWAEADRIDVNQGMQAVGLAFSETPDPGGDTANDIFIDWYSPLSDVRWQYNPADQKYYRWDSGLPHIDKGTGEQLTTDNLVVLEMWHVDRPDIYESEIGGTALEHQFWGYARAWLFRDGRWYQGWWYRNREYGSIQLRFDYRDRENPMHLKPGNTWFEIVRKTDPYVTEGPMFSVTVSNDLVDAQATAQVVSSTGTAVWAATSTQFAEWNGSPTPFPTLTAFPTLTPLP
;
A
#
# COMPACT_ATOMS: atom_id res chain seq x y z
N MET A 1 -27.54 29.66 62.03
CA MET A 1 -26.48 28.77 62.54
C MET A 1 -25.99 27.92 61.37
N MET A 2 -24.90 28.35 60.72
CA MET A 2 -23.58 27.65 60.64
C MET A 2 -23.67 26.23 60.04
N ARG A 3 -23.39 26.06 58.74
CA ARG A 3 -22.08 25.88 58.05
C ARG A 3 -21.52 24.44 58.09
N SER A 4 -21.47 23.87 56.88
CA SER A 4 -20.51 22.92 56.28
C SER A 4 -19.22 22.57 57.05
N ARG A 5 -18.75 21.31 56.90
CA ARG A 5 -17.33 20.96 57.04
C ARG A 5 -16.86 20.03 55.92
N TRP A 6 -15.69 20.38 55.40
CA TRP A 6 -14.85 19.71 54.41
C TRP A 6 -13.59 19.11 55.11
N GLN A 7 -12.85 18.29 54.34
CA GLN A 7 -11.40 17.90 54.45
C GLN A 7 -11.08 16.63 55.26
N VAL A 8 -10.65 15.52 54.64
CA VAL A 8 -9.32 15.15 54.03
C VAL A 8 -8.29 14.71 55.09
N LEU A 9 -7.79 13.46 55.00
CA LEU A 9 -6.34 13.13 54.94
C LEU A 9 -6.05 11.61 54.90
N ALA A 10 -4.98 11.30 54.16
CA ALA A 10 -4.39 10.00 53.88
C ALA A 10 -3.53 9.43 55.02
N THR A 11 -3.20 8.14 54.96
CA THR A 11 -1.84 7.57 55.20
C THR A 11 -1.84 6.05 55.01
N THR A 12 -0.97 5.54 54.12
CA THR A 12 -0.62 4.12 53.96
C THR A 12 0.82 3.89 54.42
N GLY A 13 1.03 2.89 55.27
CA GLY A 13 2.32 2.48 55.82
C GLY A 13 2.99 1.33 55.06
N LEU A 14 4.24 1.60 54.66
CA LEU A 14 5.50 0.83 54.79
C LEU A 14 5.56 -0.71 54.96
N LEU A 15 6.56 -1.27 54.25
CA LEU A 15 7.58 -2.31 54.61
C LEU A 15 7.58 -3.70 53.92
N MET A 16 8.57 -3.83 53.01
CA MET A 16 9.54 -4.92 52.71
C MET A 16 9.24 -6.40 52.98
N VAL A 17 9.65 -7.28 52.06
CA VAL A 17 10.77 -8.26 52.24
C VAL A 17 11.25 -8.79 50.86
N VAL A 18 12.58 -8.86 50.70
CA VAL A 18 13.34 -9.50 49.61
C VAL A 18 13.64 -10.96 49.96
N ALA A 19 13.56 -11.88 48.99
CA ALA A 19 14.27 -13.17 49.06
C ALA A 19 14.59 -13.72 47.65
N LEU A 20 15.88 -13.92 47.39
CA LEU A 20 16.48 -14.65 46.27
C LEU A 20 16.31 -16.17 46.45
N LEU A 21 16.14 -16.90 45.35
CA LEU A 21 16.64 -18.28 45.25
C LEU A 21 16.99 -18.65 43.80
N ALA A 22 18.27 -18.94 43.59
CA ALA A 22 18.81 -19.55 42.38
C ALA A 22 18.72 -21.08 42.51
N ILE A 23 18.28 -21.76 41.45
CA ILE A 23 18.49 -23.20 41.26
C ILE A 23 18.95 -23.40 39.82
N SER A 24 20.19 -23.88 39.70
CA SER A 24 20.78 -24.45 38.50
C SER A 24 20.39 -25.92 38.38
N VAL A 25 19.93 -26.35 37.20
CA VAL A 25 19.98 -27.76 36.80
C VAL A 25 20.45 -27.85 35.35
N ASN A 26 21.54 -28.59 35.22
CA ASN A 26 22.26 -28.96 34.01
C ASN A 26 21.57 -30.20 33.40
N SER A 27 21.24 -30.17 32.11
CA SER A 27 21.03 -31.41 31.34
C SER A 27 21.39 -31.16 29.88
N GLY A 28 22.54 -31.69 29.48
CA GLY A 28 22.97 -31.74 28.10
C GLY A 28 22.18 -32.80 27.32
N VAL A 29 21.92 -32.50 26.05
CA VAL A 29 21.71 -33.50 25.01
C VAL A 29 22.48 -33.03 23.78
N THR A 30 23.52 -33.78 23.47
CA THR A 30 24.29 -33.76 22.22
C THR A 30 23.44 -34.36 21.11
N SER A 31 23.25 -33.64 20.00
CA SER A 31 22.77 -34.25 18.75
C SER A 31 23.90 -34.24 17.72
N ALA A 32 24.30 -35.45 17.34
CA ALA A 32 25.40 -35.74 16.43
C ALA A 32 24.98 -35.47 14.98
N ARG A 33 25.86 -34.77 14.27
CA ARG A 33 25.86 -34.59 12.82
C ARG A 33 26.34 -35.91 12.19
N GLN A 34 25.49 -36.60 11.44
CA GLN A 34 25.93 -37.69 10.56
C GLN A 34 25.82 -37.25 9.10
N GLY A 35 26.99 -37.14 8.46
CA GLY A 35 27.12 -37.07 7.01
C GLY A 35 26.99 -38.46 6.40
N GLY A 36 26.15 -38.59 5.39
CA GLY A 36 26.06 -39.77 4.54
C GLY A 36 26.70 -39.47 3.18
N THR A 37 27.93 -39.95 2.99
CA THR A 37 28.58 -40.09 1.68
C THR A 37 28.01 -41.30 0.96
N PHE A 38 27.47 -41.11 -0.25
CA PHE A 38 27.15 -42.22 -1.16
C PHE A 38 28.39 -42.56 -2.01
N THR A 39 28.97 -43.72 -1.74
CA THR A 39 29.99 -44.39 -2.56
C THR A 39 29.31 -45.25 -3.62
N ALA A 40 29.78 -45.13 -4.87
CA ALA A 40 29.41 -46.00 -5.98
C ALA A 40 30.12 -47.37 -5.86
N PHE A 41 29.43 -48.43 -6.27
CA PHE A 41 30.00 -49.77 -6.46
C PHE A 41 29.62 -50.34 -7.85
N PRO A 42 30.44 -51.26 -8.40
CA PRO A 42 30.67 -51.38 -9.83
C PRO A 42 29.86 -52.47 -10.56
N THR A 43 29.93 -52.35 -11.88
CA THR A 43 29.42 -53.14 -13.00
C THR A 43 29.85 -54.61 -13.03
N ASN A 44 28.99 -55.46 -13.62
CA ASN A 44 29.33 -56.72 -14.31
C ASN A 44 28.24 -57.02 -15.37
N THR A 45 28.51 -56.88 -16.68
CA THR A 45 28.86 -57.95 -17.66
C THR A 45 27.67 -58.20 -18.63
N PRO A 46 27.80 -58.71 -19.89
CA PRO A 46 28.94 -58.89 -20.81
C PRO A 46 28.81 -58.18 -22.18
N GLU A 47 29.93 -58.16 -22.90
CA GLU A 47 30.04 -57.94 -24.35
C GLU A 47 29.21 -58.93 -25.18
N GLY A 48 28.57 -58.41 -26.23
CA GLY A 48 28.01 -59.16 -27.35
C GLY A 48 28.32 -58.41 -28.64
N ASP A 49 29.32 -58.90 -29.37
CA ASP A 49 29.66 -58.54 -30.75
C ASP A 49 28.55 -59.04 -31.68
N GLU A 50 27.82 -58.16 -32.37
CA GLU A 50 27.27 -58.47 -33.70
C GLU A 50 27.22 -57.22 -34.59
N ASN A 51 27.93 -57.34 -35.70
CA ASN A 51 28.19 -56.32 -36.69
C ASN A 51 27.06 -56.32 -37.74
N PHE A 52 26.19 -55.31 -37.73
CA PHE A 52 25.21 -55.07 -38.80
C PHE A 52 25.42 -53.68 -39.42
N PRO A 53 25.41 -53.53 -40.76
CA PRO A 53 25.55 -52.23 -41.40
C PRO A 53 24.27 -51.41 -41.23
N VAL A 54 24.34 -50.34 -40.43
CA VAL A 54 23.25 -49.37 -40.27
C VAL A 54 23.32 -48.35 -41.41
N ALA A 55 22.27 -48.28 -42.23
CA ALA A 55 22.10 -47.23 -43.22
C ALA A 55 21.97 -45.86 -42.53
N GLN A 56 22.81 -44.89 -42.89
CA GLN A 56 22.72 -43.52 -42.37
C GLN A 56 21.46 -42.84 -42.90
N VAL A 57 20.46 -42.69 -42.04
CA VAL A 57 19.34 -41.76 -42.26
C VAL A 57 19.81 -40.38 -41.82
N THR A 58 20.01 -39.46 -42.77
CA THR A 58 20.24 -38.04 -42.47
C THR A 58 18.94 -37.42 -41.96
N THR A 59 18.81 -37.28 -40.64
CA THR A 59 17.75 -36.47 -40.03
C THR A 59 17.98 -35.01 -40.42
N PRO A 60 17.01 -34.32 -41.06
CA PRO A 60 17.16 -32.90 -41.33
C PRO A 60 17.22 -32.14 -39.99
N THR A 61 18.26 -31.33 -39.82
CA THR A 61 18.38 -30.39 -38.71
C THR A 61 17.14 -29.50 -38.68
N PRO A 62 16.43 -29.35 -37.54
CA PRO A 62 15.30 -28.43 -37.47
C PRO A 62 15.78 -27.03 -37.82
N SER A 63 15.27 -26.49 -38.92
CA SER A 63 15.43 -25.09 -39.26
C SER A 63 14.61 -24.28 -38.25
N LEU A 64 15.29 -23.47 -37.44
CA LEU A 64 14.63 -22.50 -36.58
C LEU A 64 13.85 -21.55 -37.48
N THR A 65 12.54 -21.77 -37.56
CA THR A 65 11.63 -20.76 -38.09
C THR A 65 11.80 -19.55 -37.17
N PRO A 66 12.08 -18.35 -37.69
CA PRO A 66 12.10 -17.17 -36.85
C PRO A 66 10.72 -17.04 -36.22
N THR A 67 10.61 -17.34 -34.93
CA THR A 67 9.47 -16.98 -34.13
C THR A 67 9.31 -15.48 -34.31
N THR A 68 8.28 -15.08 -35.04
CA THR A 68 7.86 -13.69 -35.05
C THR A 68 7.65 -13.33 -33.58
N ALA A 69 8.51 -12.47 -33.05
CA ALA A 69 8.31 -11.92 -31.73
C ALA A 69 6.90 -11.32 -31.75
N VAL A 70 5.98 -11.93 -31.02
CA VAL A 70 4.69 -11.30 -30.73
C VAL A 70 5.10 -10.00 -30.06
N ALA A 71 4.86 -8.86 -30.72
CA ALA A 71 5.02 -7.57 -30.07
C ALA A 71 4.20 -7.66 -28.78
N GLU A 72 4.88 -7.59 -27.64
CA GLU A 72 4.22 -7.68 -26.34
C GLU A 72 3.11 -6.64 -26.31
N ALA A 73 1.88 -7.10 -26.11
CA ALA A 73 0.71 -6.25 -26.25
C ALA A 73 0.64 -5.32 -25.04
N THR A 74 0.76 -4.01 -25.27
CA THR A 74 0.36 -3.01 -24.29
C THR A 74 -1.16 -3.03 -24.11
N ILE A 75 -1.63 -2.74 -22.91
CA ILE A 75 -3.07 -2.75 -22.55
C ILE A 75 -3.47 -1.35 -22.07
N GLY A 76 -4.64 -0.84 -22.46
CA GLY A 76 -5.09 0.50 -22.08
C GLY A 76 -4.42 1.61 -22.90
N PRO A 77 -4.53 2.88 -22.48
CA PRO A 77 -5.28 3.36 -21.33
C PRO A 77 -6.78 3.54 -21.58
N PHE A 78 -7.27 3.36 -22.82
CA PHE A 78 -8.69 3.61 -23.13
C PHE A 78 -9.47 2.36 -23.52
N GLU A 79 -8.78 1.35 -24.04
CA GLU A 79 -9.37 0.09 -24.47
C GLU A 79 -8.68 -1.08 -23.77
N TYR A 80 -9.47 -2.02 -23.30
CA TYR A 80 -9.02 -3.18 -22.55
C TYR A 80 -9.71 -4.42 -23.12
N PRO A 81 -9.00 -5.56 -23.24
CA PRO A 81 -9.67 -6.82 -23.56
C PRO A 81 -10.79 -7.14 -22.56
N ASP A 82 -11.90 -7.72 -23.04
CA ASP A 82 -13.10 -7.98 -22.22
C ASP A 82 -12.85 -8.78 -20.93
N ASN A 83 -11.82 -9.62 -20.93
CA ASN A 83 -11.44 -10.48 -19.82
C ASN A 83 -10.40 -9.85 -18.88
N VAL A 84 -9.96 -8.62 -19.11
CA VAL A 84 -8.90 -7.93 -18.35
C VAL A 84 -9.50 -6.86 -17.43
N ASN A 85 -9.05 -6.84 -16.17
CA ASN A 85 -9.40 -5.81 -15.21
C ASN A 85 -8.59 -4.52 -15.51
N PRO A 86 -9.25 -3.39 -15.84
CA PRO A 86 -8.55 -2.15 -16.13
C PRO A 86 -7.85 -1.51 -14.92
N LEU A 87 -8.11 -2.00 -13.70
CA LEU A 87 -7.42 -1.53 -12.49
C LEU A 87 -6.03 -2.15 -12.32
N THR A 88 -5.80 -3.34 -12.88
CA THR A 88 -4.57 -4.13 -12.64
C THR A 88 -3.88 -4.61 -13.92
N GLY A 89 -4.53 -4.57 -15.08
CA GLY A 89 -4.00 -5.17 -16.31
C GLY A 89 -3.99 -6.70 -16.31
N LEU A 90 -4.49 -7.35 -15.26
CA LEU A 90 -4.58 -8.81 -15.14
C LEU A 90 -5.98 -9.31 -15.54
N PRO A 91 -6.12 -10.59 -15.94
CA PRO A 91 -7.42 -11.20 -16.14
C PRO A 91 -8.30 -11.13 -14.89
N TYR A 92 -9.61 -10.97 -15.07
CA TYR A 92 -10.56 -11.13 -13.97
C TYR A 92 -10.47 -12.54 -13.37
N PRO A 93 -10.43 -12.70 -12.03
CA PRO A 93 -10.36 -14.02 -11.40
C PRO A 93 -11.63 -14.86 -11.62
N ASP A 94 -12.79 -14.21 -11.75
CA ASP A 94 -14.08 -14.86 -11.99
C ASP A 94 -15.10 -13.92 -12.66
N GLU A 95 -16.25 -14.45 -13.06
CA GLU A 95 -17.30 -13.66 -13.70
C GLU A 95 -17.93 -12.61 -12.76
N ALA A 96 -18.01 -12.88 -11.46
CA ALA A 96 -18.55 -11.93 -10.49
C ALA A 96 -17.67 -10.67 -10.39
N SER A 97 -16.34 -10.85 -10.37
CA SER A 97 -15.35 -9.78 -10.37
C SER A 97 -15.38 -8.93 -11.66
N ARG A 98 -15.66 -9.56 -12.81
CA ARG A 98 -15.86 -8.86 -14.08
C ARG A 98 -17.10 -7.96 -14.04
N ASN A 99 -18.21 -8.51 -13.55
CA ASN A 99 -19.53 -7.90 -13.69
C ASN A 99 -19.88 -6.90 -12.57
N ARG A 100 -19.16 -6.92 -11.44
CA ARG A 100 -19.39 -5.98 -10.32
C ARG A 100 -18.77 -4.60 -10.55
N ARG A 101 -19.30 -3.60 -9.86
CA ARG A 101 -18.73 -2.25 -9.81
C ARG A 101 -17.49 -2.20 -8.91
N ASN A 102 -16.55 -1.32 -9.22
CA ASN A 102 -15.43 -1.02 -8.34
C ASN A 102 -15.94 -0.57 -6.96
N LEU A 103 -15.34 -1.05 -5.88
CA LEU A 103 -15.72 -0.67 -4.52
C LEU A 103 -14.57 0.10 -3.85
N ILE A 104 -14.79 1.38 -3.58
CA ILE A 104 -13.86 2.23 -2.84
C ILE A 104 -14.22 2.14 -1.35
N VAL A 105 -13.30 1.68 -0.51
CA VAL A 105 -13.46 1.63 0.94
C VAL A 105 -12.51 2.63 1.59
N LYS A 106 -13.06 3.53 2.40
CA LYS A 106 -12.27 4.45 3.23
C LYS A 106 -11.69 3.71 4.42
N ILE A 107 -10.37 3.71 4.59
CA ILE A 107 -9.71 2.95 5.66
C ILE A 107 -8.83 3.88 6.50
N SER A 108 -8.98 3.80 7.83
CA SER A 108 -8.18 4.56 8.79
C SER A 108 -6.70 4.23 8.67
N ASN A 109 -5.83 5.24 8.68
CA ASN A 109 -4.39 5.05 8.91
C ASN A 109 -3.85 5.72 10.18
N TYR A 110 -4.66 6.52 10.86
CA TYR A 110 -4.30 7.19 12.12
C TYR A 110 -5.44 7.05 13.14
N PRO A 111 -5.17 7.03 14.46
CA PRO A 111 -3.86 7.00 15.12
C PRO A 111 -3.16 5.64 14.96
N PRO A 112 -1.86 5.50 15.28
CA PRO A 112 -1.10 4.26 15.04
C PRO A 112 -1.75 2.97 15.57
N ILE A 113 -2.54 3.05 16.65
CA ILE A 113 -3.29 1.91 17.21
C ILE A 113 -4.25 1.24 16.21
N VAL A 114 -4.65 1.93 15.14
CA VAL A 114 -5.55 1.36 14.10
C VAL A 114 -4.82 0.39 13.18
N ARG A 115 -3.49 0.46 13.13
CA ARG A 115 -2.63 -0.46 12.39
C ARG A 115 -2.37 -1.73 13.22
N PRO A 116 -2.16 -2.89 12.60
CA PRO A 116 -2.37 -3.16 11.18
C PRO A 116 -3.86 -3.20 10.80
N GLN A 117 -4.18 -2.74 9.58
CA GLN A 117 -5.49 -2.77 8.94
C GLN A 117 -5.85 -4.19 8.48
N TYR A 118 -7.11 -4.40 8.10
CA TYR A 118 -7.56 -5.64 7.45
C TYR A 118 -7.89 -5.38 5.98
N GLY A 119 -7.49 -6.32 5.12
CA GLY A 119 -7.96 -6.45 3.74
C GLY A 119 -7.25 -5.57 2.72
N LEU A 120 -6.24 -4.79 3.10
CA LEU A 120 -5.46 -3.97 2.17
C LEU A 120 -4.66 -4.80 1.16
N SER A 121 -4.23 -6.00 1.54
CA SER A 121 -3.52 -6.95 0.66
C SER A 121 -4.36 -7.43 -0.53
N ALA A 122 -5.69 -7.34 -0.44
CA ALA A 122 -6.63 -7.75 -1.48
C ALA A 122 -7.05 -6.59 -2.41
N ALA A 123 -6.57 -5.37 -2.18
CA ALA A 123 -6.95 -4.21 -2.97
C ALA A 123 -6.22 -4.19 -4.34
N ASP A 124 -6.95 -3.84 -5.39
CA ASP A 124 -6.38 -3.63 -6.73
C ASP A 124 -5.59 -2.32 -6.77
N ILE A 125 -6.17 -1.29 -6.17
CA ILE A 125 -5.57 0.04 -6.06
C ILE A 125 -5.72 0.55 -4.63
N VAL A 126 -4.69 1.18 -4.07
CA VAL A 126 -4.79 1.92 -2.81
C VAL A 126 -4.29 3.34 -3.00
N PHE A 127 -5.11 4.32 -2.65
CA PHE A 127 -4.66 5.71 -2.52
C PHE A 127 -4.33 6.00 -1.06
N GLU A 128 -3.11 6.48 -0.79
CA GLU A 128 -2.74 7.14 0.45
C GLU A 128 -2.61 8.64 0.21
N TYR A 129 -3.25 9.43 1.07
CA TYR A 129 -3.31 10.88 0.92
C TYR A 129 -3.44 11.57 2.27
N GLU A 130 -3.10 12.85 2.32
CA GLU A 130 -3.26 13.66 3.52
C GLU A 130 -4.75 13.86 3.85
N ALA A 131 -5.18 13.40 5.02
CA ALA A 131 -6.46 13.79 5.58
C ALA A 131 -6.33 15.15 6.28
N GLU A 132 -7.15 15.43 7.30
CA GLU A 132 -6.98 16.65 8.08
C GLU A 132 -5.97 16.49 9.21
N GLY A 133 -5.23 17.56 9.52
CA GLY A 133 -4.32 17.60 10.66
C GLY A 133 -2.97 16.91 10.43
N GLY A 134 -2.54 16.74 9.17
CA GLY A 134 -1.23 16.21 8.83
C GLY A 134 -1.08 14.69 9.03
N VAL A 135 -2.18 13.96 9.03
CA VAL A 135 -2.20 12.49 9.08
C VAL A 135 -2.74 11.92 7.77
N THR A 136 -2.44 10.67 7.45
CA THR A 136 -2.91 10.06 6.20
C THR A 136 -4.15 9.18 6.37
N ARG A 137 -4.82 8.91 5.25
CA ARG A 137 -5.93 7.96 5.16
C ARG A 137 -5.87 7.21 3.83
N PHE A 138 -6.42 6.00 3.83
CA PHE A 138 -6.51 5.20 2.62
C PHE A 138 -7.88 5.29 1.94
N ALA A 139 -7.87 5.24 0.61
CA ALA A 139 -9.00 4.82 -0.22
C ALA A 139 -8.58 3.55 -0.98
N ALA A 140 -9.04 2.39 -0.53
CA ALA A 140 -8.71 1.11 -1.18
C ALA A 140 -9.83 0.73 -2.16
N ILE A 141 -9.46 0.39 -3.39
CA ILE A 141 -10.37 0.02 -4.47
C ILE A 141 -10.28 -1.49 -4.67
N PHE A 142 -11.43 -2.14 -4.56
CA PHE A 142 -11.60 -3.58 -4.75
C PHE A 142 -12.45 -3.84 -5.98
N ARG A 143 -11.99 -4.78 -6.80
CA ARG A 143 -12.77 -5.35 -7.90
C ARG A 143 -12.34 -6.79 -8.18
N SER A 144 -11.07 -7.15 -8.11
CA SER A 144 -10.61 -8.53 -8.34
C SER A 144 -10.94 -9.43 -7.16
N HIS A 145 -10.69 -8.96 -5.94
CA HIS A 145 -10.84 -9.77 -4.73
C HIS A 145 -11.89 -9.20 -3.78
N SER A 146 -12.41 -10.09 -2.93
CA SER A 146 -13.49 -9.80 -1.99
C SER A 146 -13.07 -10.16 -0.55
N PRO A 147 -12.39 -9.27 0.18
CA PRO A 147 -12.11 -9.52 1.59
C PRO A 147 -13.41 -9.45 2.42
N GLY A 148 -13.67 -10.49 3.22
CA GLY A 148 -14.80 -10.53 4.17
C GLY A 148 -14.63 -9.63 5.40
N ARG A 149 -13.46 -8.98 5.53
CA ARG A 149 -13.23 -7.93 6.52
C ARG A 149 -12.24 -6.90 5.99
N VAL A 150 -12.69 -5.66 5.87
CA VAL A 150 -11.87 -4.52 5.43
C VAL A 150 -12.03 -3.34 6.38
N GLY A 151 -10.93 -2.68 6.74
CA GLY A 151 -10.97 -1.49 7.57
C GLY A 151 -9.83 -1.37 8.60
N SER A 152 -10.00 -0.59 9.66
CA SER A 152 -11.27 0.04 10.08
C SER A 152 -11.80 1.08 9.08
N VAL A 153 -13.10 1.03 8.78
CA VAL A 153 -13.76 1.94 7.84
C VAL A 153 -13.87 3.34 8.44
N ARG A 154 -13.51 4.37 7.68
CA ARG A 154 -13.42 5.75 8.16
C ARG A 154 -14.12 6.77 7.27
N SER A 155 -14.03 8.02 7.69
CA SER A 155 -14.84 9.11 7.16
C SER A 155 -14.48 9.46 5.71
N ALA A 156 -15.50 9.81 4.93
CA ALA A 156 -15.32 10.37 3.59
C ALA A 156 -14.80 11.81 3.64
N ARG A 157 -14.10 12.20 2.57
CA ARG A 157 -13.39 13.46 2.35
C ARG A 157 -13.69 14.02 0.96
N LEU A 158 -13.36 15.29 0.70
CA LEU A 158 -13.62 15.94 -0.58
C LEU A 158 -13.02 15.19 -1.77
N ILE A 159 -11.84 14.57 -1.58
CA ILE A 159 -11.20 13.71 -2.58
C ILE A 159 -12.09 12.56 -3.05
N ASP A 160 -13.01 12.06 -2.21
CA ASP A 160 -13.86 10.93 -2.56
C ASP A 160 -14.89 11.28 -3.63
N LEU A 161 -15.26 12.57 -3.73
CA LEU A 161 -16.07 13.06 -4.84
C LEU A 161 -15.38 12.81 -6.18
N GLU A 162 -14.07 13.01 -6.21
CA GLU A 162 -13.24 12.84 -7.39
C GLU A 162 -12.92 11.36 -7.66
N LEU A 163 -12.62 10.58 -6.62
CA LEU A 163 -12.30 9.15 -6.77
C LEU A 163 -13.49 8.32 -7.26
N VAL A 164 -14.70 8.59 -6.76
CA VAL A 164 -15.90 7.85 -7.18
C VAL A 164 -16.20 8.08 -8.66
N ASP A 165 -16.08 9.32 -9.14
CA ASP A 165 -16.27 9.63 -10.55
C ASP A 165 -15.15 9.05 -11.42
N MET A 166 -13.90 9.16 -10.98
CA MET A 166 -12.73 8.68 -11.71
C MET A 166 -12.76 7.17 -11.95
N PHE A 167 -13.17 6.41 -10.92
CA PHE A 167 -13.21 4.95 -10.95
C PHE A 167 -14.60 4.37 -11.11
N GLN A 168 -15.62 5.21 -11.34
CA GLN A 168 -17.02 4.79 -11.42
C GLN A 168 -17.42 3.87 -10.25
N GLY A 169 -16.96 4.19 -9.04
CA GLY A 169 -17.00 3.31 -7.88
C GLY A 169 -18.30 3.37 -7.07
N LEU A 170 -18.49 2.36 -6.22
CA LEU A 170 -19.23 2.46 -4.97
C LEU A 170 -18.32 3.12 -3.92
N LEU A 171 -18.90 3.84 -2.95
CA LEU A 171 -18.16 4.41 -1.84
C LEU A 171 -18.65 3.85 -0.50
N ALA A 172 -17.82 3.06 0.16
CA ALA A 172 -18.03 2.58 1.52
C ALA A 172 -17.23 3.40 2.52
N TYR A 173 -17.93 4.04 3.45
CA TYR A 173 -17.33 4.97 4.41
C TYR A 173 -18.14 5.06 5.70
N SER A 174 -17.54 5.59 6.77
CA SER A 174 -18.17 5.76 8.07
C SER A 174 -18.08 7.20 8.54
N GLY A 175 -19.12 7.98 8.24
CA GLY A 175 -19.23 9.38 8.63
C GLY A 175 -18.54 10.34 7.68
N SER A 176 -18.88 11.61 7.80
CA SER A 176 -18.24 12.74 7.12
C SER A 176 -18.70 14.00 7.87
N ASN A 177 -18.05 15.13 7.64
CA ASN A 177 -18.68 16.39 8.04
C ASN A 177 -19.95 16.65 7.20
N ASP A 178 -20.82 17.54 7.68
CA ASP A 178 -22.13 17.80 7.07
C ASP A 178 -22.03 18.38 5.66
N TRP A 179 -21.01 19.20 5.38
CA TRP A 179 -20.79 19.78 4.05
C TRP A 179 -20.43 18.72 3.02
N ILE A 180 -19.45 17.87 3.34
CA ILE A 180 -19.05 16.73 2.49
C ILE A 180 -20.22 15.77 2.31
N ARG A 181 -20.99 15.52 3.38
CA ARG A 181 -22.21 14.73 3.30
C ARG A 181 -23.18 15.30 2.27
N ASN A 182 -23.42 16.60 2.31
CA ASN A 182 -24.33 17.26 1.37
C ASN A 182 -23.78 17.22 -0.06
N TYR A 183 -22.47 17.40 -0.28
CA TYR A 183 -21.88 17.23 -1.61
C TYR A 183 -22.05 15.81 -2.16
N ILE A 184 -21.90 14.78 -1.31
CA ILE A 184 -22.18 13.39 -1.70
C ILE A 184 -23.66 13.23 -2.09
N LEU A 185 -24.58 13.79 -1.29
CA LEU A 185 -26.03 13.72 -1.55
C LEU A 185 -26.47 14.55 -2.76
N ASP A 186 -25.73 15.59 -3.14
CA ASP A 186 -26.00 16.43 -4.31
C ASP A 186 -25.41 15.82 -5.60
N SER A 187 -24.50 14.85 -5.49
CA SER A 187 -23.91 14.17 -6.63
C SER A 187 -24.92 13.28 -7.39
N ASP A 188 -24.65 13.07 -8.68
CA ASP A 188 -25.43 12.13 -9.52
C ASP A 188 -25.27 10.68 -9.07
N TRP A 189 -24.15 10.36 -8.41
CA TRP A 189 -23.84 9.03 -7.91
C TRP A 189 -24.23 8.80 -6.45
N ARG A 190 -24.97 9.71 -5.78
CA ARG A 190 -25.34 9.60 -4.35
C ARG A 190 -25.80 8.22 -3.87
N TRP A 191 -26.49 7.45 -4.73
CA TRP A 191 -26.97 6.10 -4.41
C TRP A 191 -25.89 5.02 -4.38
N ARG A 192 -24.69 5.33 -4.90
CA ARG A 192 -23.47 4.50 -4.84
C ARG A 192 -22.73 4.67 -3.51
N ALA A 193 -23.16 5.59 -2.65
CA ALA A 193 -22.58 5.84 -1.33
C ALA A 193 -23.22 4.91 -0.28
N ILE A 194 -22.50 3.85 0.11
CA ILE A 194 -22.97 2.83 1.05
C ILE A 194 -22.35 3.09 2.42
N THR A 195 -23.12 3.65 3.34
CA THR A 195 -22.64 4.01 4.69
C THR A 195 -23.64 3.68 5.79
N PRO A 196 -23.20 3.19 6.97
CA PRO A 196 -24.09 2.96 8.11
C PRO A 196 -24.68 4.26 8.69
N HIS A 197 -24.26 5.44 8.19
CA HIS A 197 -24.82 6.73 8.60
C HIS A 197 -26.19 7.01 7.96
N PHE A 198 -26.44 6.48 6.76
CA PHE A 198 -27.69 6.71 6.02
C PHE A 198 -28.70 5.57 6.16
N ALA A 199 -28.23 4.37 6.43
CA ALA A 199 -29.06 3.20 6.56
C ALA A 199 -28.49 2.24 7.61
N ASN A 200 -29.37 1.47 8.23
CA ASN A 200 -28.96 0.41 9.13
C ASN A 200 -28.58 -0.84 8.31
N TYR A 201 -27.32 -0.91 7.89
CA TYR A 201 -26.78 -2.12 7.26
C TYR A 201 -26.39 -3.13 8.34
N PRO A 202 -26.98 -4.33 8.36
CA PRO A 202 -26.65 -5.33 9.36
C PRO A 202 -25.26 -5.93 9.09
N CYS A 203 -24.72 -6.61 10.10
CA CYS A 203 -23.66 -7.58 9.87
C CYS A 203 -24.12 -8.66 8.87
N PRO A 204 -23.28 -9.08 7.90
CA PRO A 204 -21.85 -8.79 7.80
C PRO A 204 -21.46 -7.48 7.08
N THR A 205 -22.36 -6.83 6.32
CA THR A 205 -22.05 -5.65 5.48
C THR A 205 -21.24 -4.58 6.21
N PHE A 206 -21.68 -4.20 7.41
CA PHE A 206 -20.86 -3.42 8.35
C PHE A 206 -20.97 -3.99 9.75
N CYS A 207 -19.82 -4.27 10.37
CA CYS A 207 -19.73 -4.80 11.72
C CYS A 207 -18.77 -3.98 12.58
N ARG A 208 -19.10 -3.86 13.87
CA ARG A 208 -18.19 -3.28 14.86
C ARG A 208 -17.47 -4.37 15.63
N TYR A 209 -16.17 -4.20 15.78
CA TYR A 209 -15.28 -5.04 16.58
C TYR A 209 -14.57 -4.14 17.60
N PRO A 210 -15.21 -3.83 18.74
CA PRO A 210 -14.60 -3.02 19.78
C PRO A 210 -13.37 -3.70 20.37
N GLU A 211 -12.30 -2.92 20.56
CA GLU A 211 -11.06 -3.37 21.21
C GLU A 211 -10.70 -2.36 22.31
N PRO A 212 -10.14 -2.80 23.46
CA PRO A 212 -9.69 -1.88 24.50
C PRO A 212 -8.72 -0.82 23.97
N GLY A 213 -8.93 0.44 24.36
CA GLY A 213 -8.08 1.56 23.95
C GLY A 213 -8.36 2.10 22.54
N LYS A 214 -9.18 1.42 21.71
CA LYS A 214 -9.62 1.96 20.41
C LYS A 214 -10.92 2.73 20.56
N ALA A 215 -10.93 3.97 20.07
CA ALA A 215 -12.14 4.77 20.02
C ALA A 215 -13.18 4.16 19.05
N TYR A 216 -14.46 4.40 19.32
CA TYR A 216 -15.58 3.74 18.65
C TYR A 216 -15.52 3.85 17.12
N GLU A 217 -15.15 5.02 16.62
CA GLU A 217 -15.01 5.34 15.21
C GLU A 217 -13.92 4.52 14.47
N HIS A 218 -13.01 3.86 15.21
CA HIS A 218 -12.01 2.93 14.66
C HIS A 218 -12.40 1.45 14.75
N THR A 219 -13.63 1.15 15.15
CA THR A 219 -14.08 -0.23 15.40
C THR A 219 -14.94 -0.78 14.27
N LEU A 220 -15.34 0.03 13.29
CA LEU A 220 -16.19 -0.40 12.18
C LEU A 220 -15.37 -1.06 11.08
N PHE A 221 -15.84 -2.18 10.55
CA PHE A 221 -15.26 -2.90 9.42
C PHE A 221 -16.36 -3.24 8.42
N GLY A 222 -16.02 -3.26 7.14
CA GLY A 222 -16.91 -3.69 6.06
C GLY A 222 -16.65 -5.13 5.65
N ASP A 223 -17.66 -5.76 5.06
CA ASP A 223 -17.55 -6.99 4.28
C ASP A 223 -17.85 -6.63 2.81
N THR A 224 -16.90 -6.90 1.92
CA THR A 224 -17.00 -6.41 0.52
C THR A 224 -18.13 -7.10 -0.25
N ASP A 225 -18.35 -8.40 -0.07
CA ASP A 225 -19.49 -9.13 -0.64
C ASP A 225 -20.82 -8.57 -0.12
N GLY A 226 -20.92 -8.30 1.18
CA GLY A 226 -22.10 -7.70 1.79
C GLY A 226 -22.39 -6.29 1.27
N ILE A 227 -21.37 -5.51 0.91
CA ILE A 227 -21.53 -4.18 0.30
C ILE A 227 -21.98 -4.30 -1.16
N TRP A 228 -21.38 -5.21 -1.94
CA TRP A 228 -21.83 -5.46 -3.32
C TRP A 228 -23.24 -6.01 -3.39
N ALA A 229 -23.62 -6.92 -2.48
CA ALA A 229 -24.98 -7.45 -2.39
C ALA A 229 -26.02 -6.35 -2.10
N GLU A 230 -25.67 -5.37 -1.26
CA GLU A 230 -26.54 -4.21 -1.05
C GLU A 230 -26.63 -3.33 -2.29
N ALA A 231 -25.50 -3.12 -2.98
CA ALA A 231 -25.49 -2.39 -4.24
C ALA A 231 -26.29 -3.09 -5.35
N ASP A 232 -26.31 -4.43 -5.38
CA ASP A 232 -27.18 -5.21 -6.27
C ASP A 232 -28.66 -4.98 -5.91
N ARG A 233 -28.99 -5.00 -4.61
CA ARG A 233 -30.35 -4.80 -4.10
C ARG A 233 -30.96 -3.46 -4.52
N ILE A 234 -30.14 -2.43 -4.65
CA ILE A 234 -30.56 -1.07 -5.07
C ILE A 234 -30.19 -0.74 -6.52
N ASP A 235 -29.77 -1.73 -7.31
CA ASP A 235 -29.44 -1.63 -8.75
C ASP A 235 -28.36 -0.58 -9.08
N VAL A 236 -27.30 -0.53 -8.26
CA VAL A 236 -26.14 0.35 -8.50
C VAL A 236 -24.81 -0.39 -8.70
N ASN A 237 -24.80 -1.72 -8.62
CA ASN A 237 -23.59 -2.55 -8.78
C ASN A 237 -23.25 -2.91 -10.24
N GLN A 238 -23.76 -2.16 -11.21
CA GLN A 238 -23.49 -2.46 -12.61
C GLN A 238 -22.00 -2.22 -12.95
N GLY A 239 -21.33 -3.23 -13.51
CA GLY A 239 -19.92 -3.19 -13.89
C GLY A 239 -19.64 -2.16 -14.98
N MET A 240 -19.14 -0.99 -14.58
CA MET A 240 -18.53 -0.02 -15.49
C MET A 240 -17.01 -0.19 -15.44
N GLN A 241 -16.36 -0.10 -16.59
CA GLN A 241 -14.90 -0.08 -16.65
C GLN A 241 -14.41 1.32 -16.30
N ALA A 242 -13.55 1.41 -15.29
CA ALA A 242 -12.67 2.57 -15.17
C ALA A 242 -11.66 2.50 -16.31
N VAL A 243 -11.18 3.65 -16.78
CA VAL A 243 -10.16 3.74 -17.83
C VAL A 243 -9.02 4.64 -17.35
N GLY A 244 -7.96 4.74 -18.14
CA GLY A 244 -6.89 5.74 -18.00
C GLY A 244 -5.54 5.16 -17.60
N LEU A 245 -5.49 3.93 -17.08
CA LEU A 245 -4.25 3.24 -16.73
C LEU A 245 -3.77 2.35 -17.88
N ALA A 246 -2.49 2.41 -18.23
CA ALA A 246 -1.89 1.55 -19.24
C ALA A 246 -0.96 0.52 -18.59
N PHE A 247 -0.85 -0.67 -19.19
CA PHE A 247 -0.07 -1.78 -18.65
C PHE A 247 0.82 -2.43 -19.70
N SER A 248 1.97 -2.94 -19.26
CA SER A 248 2.92 -3.72 -20.06
C SER A 248 3.77 -4.60 -19.15
N GLU A 249 3.98 -5.86 -19.54
CA GLU A 249 4.93 -6.76 -18.85
C GLU A 249 6.36 -6.21 -18.92
N THR A 250 6.76 -5.70 -20.09
CA THR A 250 8.04 -5.02 -20.27
C THR A 250 7.96 -3.58 -19.74
N PRO A 251 8.89 -3.16 -18.86
CA PRO A 251 8.94 -1.78 -18.38
C PRO A 251 9.35 -0.81 -19.50
N ASP A 252 8.87 0.43 -19.41
CA ASP A 252 9.21 1.48 -20.38
C ASP A 252 10.73 1.67 -20.49
N PRO A 253 11.26 2.05 -21.67
CA PRO A 253 12.68 2.30 -21.84
C PRO A 253 13.14 3.49 -20.98
N GLY A 254 14.36 3.39 -20.45
CA GLY A 254 14.90 4.38 -19.51
C GLY A 254 14.52 4.07 -18.07
N GLY A 255 14.38 5.12 -17.25
CA GLY A 255 14.13 5.01 -15.82
C GLY A 255 15.42 4.79 -15.00
N ASP A 256 15.42 5.38 -13.82
CA ASP A 256 16.53 5.34 -12.87
C ASP A 256 16.28 4.27 -11.81
N THR A 257 17.33 3.78 -11.15
CA THR A 257 17.17 2.78 -10.08
C THR A 257 16.39 3.35 -8.89
N ALA A 258 15.49 2.55 -8.32
CA ALA A 258 14.72 2.86 -7.11
C ALA A 258 14.54 1.60 -6.26
N ASN A 259 15.50 1.36 -5.37
CA ASN A 259 15.44 0.23 -4.45
C ASN A 259 14.76 0.59 -3.14
N ASP A 260 14.87 1.85 -2.72
CA ASP A 260 14.29 2.35 -1.47
C ASP A 260 13.65 3.72 -1.71
N ILE A 261 12.37 3.84 -1.37
CA ILE A 261 11.60 5.07 -1.48
C ILE A 261 11.09 5.43 -0.09
N PHE A 262 11.43 6.61 0.40
CA PHE A 262 10.96 7.14 1.67
C PHE A 262 10.08 8.35 1.45
N ILE A 263 8.91 8.36 2.08
CA ILE A 263 7.93 9.45 2.04
C ILE A 263 7.84 10.04 3.44
N ASP A 264 8.36 11.25 3.57
CA ASP A 264 8.36 12.07 4.78
C ASP A 264 7.03 12.82 4.88
N TRP A 265 6.08 12.25 5.61
CA TRP A 265 4.80 12.88 5.84
C TRP A 265 4.93 13.96 6.92
N TYR A 266 3.87 14.70 7.20
CA TYR A 266 3.91 15.79 8.20
C TYR A 266 4.19 15.32 9.63
N SER A 267 4.08 14.02 9.89
CA SER A 267 4.28 13.40 11.19
C SER A 267 5.13 12.14 11.03
N PRO A 268 6.17 11.95 11.87
CA PRO A 268 6.95 10.71 11.89
C PRO A 268 6.14 9.44 12.17
N LEU A 269 4.91 9.60 12.68
CA LEU A 269 3.97 8.51 12.91
C LEU A 269 3.17 8.11 11.66
N SER A 270 3.37 8.82 10.55
CA SER A 270 2.75 8.54 9.25
C SER A 270 3.78 8.27 8.17
N ASP A 271 5.08 8.40 8.44
CA ASP A 271 6.14 8.16 7.47
C ASP A 271 6.07 6.75 6.90
N VAL A 272 6.29 6.67 5.59
CA VAL A 272 6.19 5.43 4.83
C VAL A 272 7.48 5.17 4.09
N ARG A 273 7.87 3.90 4.03
CA ARG A 273 8.98 3.46 3.20
C ARG A 273 8.53 2.30 2.32
N TRP A 274 8.98 2.29 1.08
CA TRP A 274 8.78 1.21 0.12
C TRP A 274 10.14 0.67 -0.30
N GLN A 275 10.34 -0.64 -0.17
CA GLN A 275 11.62 -1.28 -0.50
C GLN A 275 11.42 -2.37 -1.55
N TYR A 276 12.19 -2.29 -2.63
CA TYR A 276 12.12 -3.25 -3.72
C TYR A 276 12.79 -4.58 -3.33
N ASN A 277 12.08 -5.67 -3.56
CA ASN A 277 12.64 -7.01 -3.50
C ASN A 277 12.82 -7.56 -4.93
N PRO A 278 14.06 -7.74 -5.41
CA PRO A 278 14.30 -8.25 -6.76
C PRO A 278 13.91 -9.73 -6.93
N ALA A 279 13.74 -10.49 -5.83
CA ALA A 279 13.43 -11.93 -5.91
C ALA A 279 12.00 -12.20 -6.36
N ASP A 280 11.04 -11.39 -5.93
CA ASP A 280 9.63 -11.46 -6.33
C ASP A 280 9.17 -10.24 -7.15
N GLN A 281 10.07 -9.29 -7.37
CA GLN A 281 9.86 -8.07 -8.15
C GLN A 281 8.74 -7.17 -7.61
N LYS A 282 8.62 -7.05 -6.28
CA LYS A 282 7.62 -6.21 -5.61
C LYS A 282 8.25 -5.19 -4.68
N TYR A 283 7.52 -4.10 -4.42
CA TYR A 283 7.84 -3.16 -3.34
C TYR A 283 7.12 -3.56 -2.06
N TYR A 284 7.84 -3.63 -0.95
CA TYR A 284 7.34 -3.95 0.38
C TYR A 284 7.13 -2.67 1.20
N ARG A 285 5.95 -2.52 1.80
CA ARG A 285 5.58 -1.33 2.58
C ARG A 285 6.03 -1.44 4.03
N TRP A 286 6.65 -0.39 4.51
CA TRP A 286 6.98 -0.17 5.91
C TRP A 286 6.23 1.07 6.40
N ASP A 287 5.79 1.03 7.64
CA ASP A 287 5.09 2.13 8.28
C ASP A 287 5.79 2.50 9.58
N SER A 288 6.26 3.75 9.67
CA SER A 288 7.00 4.22 10.85
C SER A 288 8.19 3.31 11.21
N GLY A 289 8.80 2.70 10.18
CA GLY A 289 9.92 1.74 10.24
C GLY A 289 9.58 0.31 10.69
N LEU A 290 8.30 -0.03 10.86
CA LEU A 290 7.85 -1.41 11.08
C LEU A 290 7.28 -2.01 9.80
N PRO A 291 7.38 -3.34 9.57
CA PRO A 291 6.69 -3.99 8.46
C PRO A 291 5.20 -3.68 8.53
N HIS A 292 4.63 -3.14 7.45
CA HIS A 292 3.20 -2.85 7.44
C HIS A 292 2.45 -4.13 7.09
N ILE A 293 1.93 -4.82 8.10
CA ILE A 293 1.23 -6.09 7.97
C ILE A 293 -0.25 -5.87 7.65
N ASP A 294 -0.86 -6.72 6.83
CA ASP A 294 -2.32 -6.89 6.80
C ASP A 294 -2.73 -7.85 7.93
N LYS A 295 -3.55 -7.38 8.87
CA LYS A 295 -3.97 -8.16 10.04
C LYS A 295 -4.77 -9.41 9.68
N GLY A 296 -5.43 -9.43 8.51
CA GLY A 296 -6.23 -10.56 8.05
C GLY A 296 -5.38 -11.72 7.54
N THR A 297 -4.29 -11.42 6.83
CA THR A 297 -3.41 -12.44 6.23
C THR A 297 -2.17 -12.73 7.07
N GLY A 298 -1.71 -11.77 7.87
CA GLY A 298 -0.43 -11.83 8.58
C GLY A 298 0.78 -11.52 7.70
N GLU A 299 0.55 -11.15 6.43
CA GLU A 299 1.60 -10.86 5.45
C GLU A 299 1.88 -9.36 5.37
N GLN A 300 3.11 -9.01 5.00
CA GLN A 300 3.47 -7.61 4.75
C GLN A 300 2.82 -7.12 3.46
N LEU A 301 2.33 -5.88 3.48
CA LEU A 301 1.76 -5.24 2.30
C LEU A 301 2.83 -5.06 1.22
N THR A 302 2.47 -5.43 0.00
CA THR A 302 3.31 -5.30 -1.18
C THR A 302 2.56 -4.62 -2.31
N THR A 303 3.31 -4.07 -3.26
CA THR A 303 2.76 -3.56 -4.52
C THR A 303 3.65 -3.89 -5.72
N ASP A 304 3.02 -4.19 -6.86
CA ASP A 304 3.71 -4.30 -8.16
C ASP A 304 4.08 -2.92 -8.70
N ASN A 305 3.25 -1.91 -8.42
CA ASN A 305 3.45 -0.53 -8.83
C ASN A 305 3.30 0.43 -7.64
N LEU A 306 4.24 1.35 -7.48
CA LEU A 306 4.08 2.52 -6.62
C LEU A 306 4.03 3.76 -7.52
N VAL A 307 3.04 4.62 -7.33
CA VAL A 307 2.88 5.84 -8.10
C VAL A 307 2.80 7.02 -7.13
N VAL A 308 3.72 7.96 -7.24
CA VAL A 308 3.66 9.20 -6.47
C VAL A 308 3.05 10.29 -7.35
N LEU A 309 2.00 10.94 -6.87
CA LEU A 309 1.31 12.02 -7.57
C LEU A 309 1.48 13.34 -6.82
N GLU A 310 1.97 14.37 -7.50
CA GLU A 310 1.92 15.73 -6.98
C GLU A 310 0.56 16.35 -7.23
N MET A 311 -0.06 16.93 -6.20
CA MET A 311 -1.37 17.57 -6.36
C MET A 311 -1.55 18.78 -5.46
N TRP A 312 -2.33 19.75 -5.92
CA TRP A 312 -2.75 20.87 -5.09
C TRP A 312 -3.60 20.40 -3.93
N HIS A 313 -3.16 20.75 -2.72
CA HIS A 313 -3.95 20.61 -1.51
C HIS A 313 -4.37 22.01 -1.09
N VAL A 314 -5.67 22.28 -1.17
CA VAL A 314 -6.25 23.61 -0.93
C VAL A 314 -7.09 23.55 0.34
N ASP A 315 -6.74 24.40 1.30
CA ASP A 315 -7.54 24.57 2.51
C ASP A 315 -8.92 25.13 2.16
N ARG A 316 -9.98 24.50 2.69
CA ARG A 316 -11.37 24.91 2.56
C ARG A 316 -11.91 25.44 3.89
N PRO A 317 -11.54 26.68 4.31
CA PRO A 317 -11.93 27.23 5.61
C PRO A 317 -13.45 27.46 5.74
N ASP A 318 -14.17 27.43 4.61
CA ASP A 318 -15.62 27.40 4.55
C ASP A 318 -16.23 26.07 5.03
N ILE A 319 -15.42 25.01 5.12
CA ILE A 319 -15.80 23.68 5.58
C ILE A 319 -15.00 23.35 6.85
N TYR A 320 -15.66 23.47 7.99
CA TYR A 320 -15.07 23.16 9.29
C TYR A 320 -15.10 21.66 9.58
N GLU A 321 -13.95 21.10 9.98
CA GLU A 321 -13.81 19.72 10.45
C GLU A 321 -13.70 19.69 11.97
N SER A 322 -14.80 19.34 12.63
CA SER A 322 -14.89 19.32 14.09
C SER A 322 -14.03 18.25 14.74
N GLU A 323 -13.72 17.15 14.05
CA GLU A 323 -12.88 16.06 14.59
C GLU A 323 -11.48 16.55 14.96
N ILE A 324 -10.95 17.53 14.21
CA ILE A 324 -9.60 18.07 14.40
C ILE A 324 -9.59 19.57 14.76
N GLY A 325 -10.77 20.19 14.81
CA GLY A 325 -10.92 21.62 15.07
C GLY A 325 -10.31 22.52 14.00
N GLY A 326 -10.31 22.07 12.73
CA GLY A 326 -9.60 22.73 11.63
C GLY A 326 -10.40 22.83 10.34
N THR A 327 -9.69 23.10 9.24
CA THR A 327 -10.25 23.20 7.89
C THR A 327 -10.22 21.87 7.18
N ALA A 328 -11.22 21.59 6.34
CA ALA A 328 -11.13 20.51 5.38
C ALA A 328 -10.06 20.81 4.32
N LEU A 329 -9.53 19.75 3.71
CA LEU A 329 -8.50 19.81 2.68
C LEU A 329 -9.03 19.29 1.35
N GLU A 330 -9.01 20.13 0.32
CA GLU A 330 -9.41 19.78 -1.04
C GLU A 330 -8.20 19.32 -1.84
N HIS A 331 -8.31 18.14 -2.44
CA HIS A 331 -7.31 17.55 -3.30
C HIS A 331 -7.74 17.76 -4.75
N GLN A 332 -7.04 18.60 -5.49
CA GLN A 332 -7.48 18.99 -6.83
C GLN A 332 -7.11 17.95 -7.89
N PHE A 333 -7.92 16.89 -7.98
CA PHE A 333 -7.73 15.76 -8.90
C PHE A 333 -8.12 16.08 -10.35
N TRP A 334 -7.70 17.23 -10.87
CA TRP A 334 -7.98 17.66 -12.23
C TRP A 334 -6.86 18.53 -12.79
N GLY A 335 -6.83 18.65 -14.11
CA GLY A 335 -5.72 19.29 -14.81
C GLY A 335 -4.58 18.30 -14.98
N TYR A 336 -3.37 18.75 -14.66
CA TYR A 336 -2.17 17.92 -14.72
C TYR A 336 -1.14 18.40 -13.70
N ALA A 337 -0.32 17.46 -13.23
CA ALA A 337 0.88 17.74 -12.46
C ALA A 337 1.83 16.54 -12.57
N ARG A 338 3.00 16.64 -11.91
CA ARG A 338 4.04 15.63 -12.01
C ARG A 338 3.58 14.31 -11.38
N ALA A 339 4.02 13.22 -12.00
CA ALA A 339 3.83 11.87 -11.50
C ALA A 339 5.14 11.11 -11.59
N TRP A 340 5.33 10.16 -10.68
CA TRP A 340 6.44 9.23 -10.72
C TRP A 340 5.91 7.81 -10.61
N LEU A 341 6.32 6.95 -11.53
CA LEU A 341 6.00 5.53 -11.53
C LEU A 341 7.23 4.75 -11.06
N PHE A 342 7.05 3.90 -10.07
CA PHE A 342 8.02 2.96 -9.54
C PHE A 342 7.54 1.54 -9.83
N ARG A 343 8.32 0.76 -10.59
CA ARG A 343 8.06 -0.64 -10.91
C ARG A 343 9.38 -1.34 -11.25
N ASP A 344 9.47 -2.64 -10.99
CA ASP A 344 10.65 -3.45 -11.37
C ASP A 344 12.00 -2.89 -10.88
N GLY A 345 12.02 -2.23 -9.72
CA GLY A 345 13.23 -1.62 -9.14
C GLY A 345 13.68 -0.34 -9.84
N ARG A 346 12.83 0.23 -10.70
CA ARG A 346 13.08 1.44 -11.49
C ARG A 346 12.04 2.51 -11.20
N TRP A 347 12.39 3.77 -11.44
CA TRP A 347 11.45 4.88 -11.42
C TRP A 347 11.50 5.75 -12.67
N TYR A 348 10.34 6.29 -13.03
CA TYR A 348 10.11 7.07 -14.23
C TYR A 348 9.38 8.35 -13.86
N GLN A 349 9.87 9.50 -14.32
CA GLN A 349 9.17 10.76 -14.20
C GLN A 349 8.25 11.01 -15.40
N GLY A 350 7.04 11.46 -15.13
CA GLY A 350 6.10 11.96 -16.12
C GLY A 350 5.08 12.88 -15.49
N TRP A 351 3.85 12.78 -15.98
CA TRP A 351 2.72 13.61 -15.61
C TRP A 351 1.49 12.76 -15.41
N TRP A 352 0.67 13.13 -14.44
CA TRP A 352 -0.72 12.72 -14.46
C TRP A 352 -1.57 13.81 -15.13
N TYR A 353 -2.63 13.39 -15.81
CA TYR A 353 -3.64 14.28 -16.37
C TYR A 353 -5.03 13.73 -16.09
N ARG A 354 -5.97 14.63 -15.75
CA ARG A 354 -7.40 14.32 -15.67
C ARG A 354 -8.23 15.52 -16.09
N ASN A 355 -9.18 15.31 -17.00
CA ASN A 355 -10.27 16.27 -17.19
C ASN A 355 -11.30 16.05 -16.08
N ARG A 356 -11.67 17.10 -15.35
CA ARG A 356 -12.58 16.96 -14.19
C ARG A 356 -13.96 16.45 -14.57
N GLU A 357 -14.50 16.91 -15.69
CA GLU A 357 -15.91 16.69 -16.05
C GLU A 357 -16.18 15.28 -16.57
N TYR A 358 -15.20 14.66 -17.24
CA TYR A 358 -15.40 13.40 -17.96
C TYR A 358 -14.15 12.52 -18.06
N GLY A 359 -13.09 12.85 -17.34
CA GLY A 359 -11.80 12.15 -17.45
C GLY A 359 -11.53 11.22 -16.26
N SER A 360 -10.94 10.07 -16.56
CA SER A 360 -10.18 9.29 -15.58
C SER A 360 -8.72 9.76 -15.53
N ILE A 361 -7.99 9.37 -14.47
CA ILE A 361 -6.55 9.67 -14.36
C ILE A 361 -5.76 8.93 -15.42
N GLN A 362 -4.80 9.63 -16.02
CA GLN A 362 -3.89 9.09 -17.01
C GLN A 362 -2.48 9.43 -16.63
N LEU A 363 -1.57 8.45 -16.70
CA LEU A 363 -0.13 8.63 -16.50
C LEU A 363 0.55 8.71 -17.87
N ARG A 364 1.37 9.74 -18.10
CA ARG A 364 1.96 10.05 -19.41
C ARG A 364 3.38 10.58 -19.25
N PHE A 365 4.27 10.28 -20.20
CA PHE A 365 5.60 10.90 -20.21
C PHE A 365 5.55 12.40 -20.57
N ASP A 366 4.63 12.79 -21.44
CA ASP A 366 4.28 14.18 -21.74
C ASP A 366 2.77 14.38 -21.57
N TYR A 367 2.36 15.33 -20.73
CA TYR A 367 0.93 15.61 -20.52
C TYR A 367 0.19 16.04 -21.80
N ARG A 368 0.91 16.51 -22.83
CA ARG A 368 0.35 16.92 -24.13
C ARG A 368 0.17 15.74 -25.08
N ASP A 369 0.92 14.66 -24.89
CA ASP A 369 0.89 13.48 -25.74
C ASP A 369 0.02 12.38 -25.12
N ARG A 370 -1.09 12.05 -25.80
CA ARG A 370 -2.01 11.00 -25.34
C ARG A 370 -1.62 9.60 -25.82
N GLU A 371 -0.72 9.52 -26.79
CA GLU A 371 -0.35 8.26 -27.45
C GLU A 371 0.81 7.56 -26.72
N ASN A 372 1.47 8.26 -25.79
CA ASN A 372 2.60 7.74 -25.04
C ASN A 372 2.31 7.72 -23.51
N PRO A 373 1.46 6.78 -23.04
CA PRO A 373 1.22 6.59 -21.62
C PRO A 373 2.45 6.01 -20.92
N MET A 374 2.50 6.15 -19.60
CA MET A 374 3.42 5.37 -18.76
C MET A 374 2.78 4.02 -18.46
N HIS A 375 3.51 2.92 -18.66
CA HIS A 375 2.98 1.57 -18.52
C HIS A 375 3.28 1.02 -17.13
N LEU A 376 2.22 0.74 -16.37
CA LEU A 376 2.25 -0.02 -15.13
C LEU A 376 2.58 -1.49 -15.42
N LYS A 377 3.18 -2.17 -14.45
CA LYS A 377 3.27 -3.64 -14.43
C LYS A 377 1.87 -4.20 -14.19
N PRO A 378 1.42 -5.24 -14.90
CA PRO A 378 0.20 -5.95 -14.54
C PRO A 378 0.26 -6.43 -13.09
N GLY A 379 -0.65 -5.97 -12.23
CA GLY A 379 -0.55 -6.12 -10.80
C GLY A 379 -1.28 -5.03 -10.00
N ASN A 380 -1.13 -5.05 -8.68
CA ASN A 380 -1.72 -4.02 -7.82
C ASN A 380 -0.92 -2.71 -7.85
N THR A 381 -1.59 -1.60 -7.52
CA THR A 381 -0.98 -0.27 -7.54
C THR A 381 -1.26 0.53 -6.27
N TRP A 382 -0.23 1.14 -5.71
CA TRP A 382 -0.37 2.14 -4.65
C TRP A 382 -0.12 3.54 -5.20
N PHE A 383 -1.06 4.45 -4.98
CA PHE A 383 -0.93 5.86 -5.28
C PHE A 383 -0.67 6.65 -3.99
N GLU A 384 0.48 7.31 -3.92
CA GLU A 384 0.88 8.19 -2.83
C GLU A 384 0.68 9.64 -3.28
N ILE A 385 -0.24 10.34 -2.63
CA ILE A 385 -0.62 11.71 -3.02
C ILE A 385 0.15 12.71 -2.18
N VAL A 386 1.10 13.41 -2.78
CA VAL A 386 1.92 14.42 -2.11
C VAL A 386 1.53 15.83 -2.52
N ARG A 387 1.80 16.80 -1.65
CA ARG A 387 1.53 18.21 -1.94
C ARG A 387 2.38 18.72 -3.10
N LYS A 388 1.74 19.43 -4.03
CA LYS A 388 2.41 20.36 -4.93
C LYS A 388 2.64 21.68 -4.20
N THR A 389 3.89 22.09 -4.08
CA THR A 389 4.27 23.27 -3.27
C THR A 389 4.55 24.54 -4.07
N ASP A 390 4.79 24.45 -5.38
CA ASP A 390 5.03 25.61 -6.23
C ASP A 390 4.42 25.40 -7.63
N PRO A 391 3.62 26.36 -8.16
CA PRO A 391 2.98 26.22 -9.46
C PRO A 391 3.94 26.31 -10.64
N TYR A 392 5.12 26.91 -10.44
CA TYR A 392 6.13 27.16 -11.47
C TYR A 392 7.26 26.13 -11.46
N VAL A 393 7.38 25.35 -10.38
CA VAL A 393 8.30 24.21 -10.32
C VAL A 393 7.76 23.09 -11.21
N THR A 394 8.43 22.92 -12.35
CA THR A 394 8.21 21.86 -13.34
C THR A 394 9.37 20.87 -13.39
N GLU A 395 10.49 21.22 -12.75
CA GLU A 395 11.72 20.43 -12.60
C GLU A 395 12.23 20.56 -11.16
N GLY A 396 12.86 19.52 -10.61
CA GLY A 396 13.35 19.52 -9.23
C GLY A 396 12.89 18.29 -8.44
N PRO A 397 13.31 18.15 -7.17
CA PRO A 397 13.05 16.96 -6.37
C PRO A 397 11.54 16.73 -6.16
N MET A 398 11.19 15.48 -5.86
CA MET A 398 9.86 15.10 -5.41
C MET A 398 9.61 15.74 -4.04
N PHE A 399 8.48 16.42 -3.87
CA PHE A 399 8.15 16.99 -2.55
C PHE A 399 7.98 15.87 -1.53
N SER A 400 8.71 15.95 -0.41
CA SER A 400 8.67 14.96 0.69
C SER A 400 9.06 13.53 0.32
N VAL A 401 9.61 13.27 -0.88
CA VAL A 401 10.01 11.90 -1.28
C VAL A 401 11.50 11.84 -1.56
N THR A 402 12.15 10.85 -0.95
CA THR A 402 13.55 10.49 -1.19
C THR A 402 13.61 9.13 -1.86
N VAL A 403 14.38 9.03 -2.94
CA VAL A 403 14.64 7.77 -3.65
C VAL A 403 16.11 7.44 -3.50
N SER A 404 16.41 6.18 -3.15
CA SER A 404 17.76 5.66 -2.95
C SER A 404 17.97 4.36 -3.70
N ASN A 405 19.20 4.17 -4.19
CA ASN A 405 19.68 2.91 -4.75
C ASN A 405 20.08 1.92 -3.65
N ASP A 406 20.38 2.43 -2.45
CA ASP A 406 20.80 1.64 -1.31
C ASP A 406 19.60 1.40 -0.39
N LEU A 407 19.40 0.14 0.00
CA LEU A 407 18.42 -0.23 1.01
C LEU A 407 18.88 0.25 2.38
N VAL A 408 17.97 0.87 3.12
CA VAL A 408 18.18 1.22 4.53
C VAL A 408 17.62 0.10 5.40
N ASP A 409 18.23 -0.14 6.57
CA ASP A 409 17.60 -0.96 7.61
C ASP A 409 16.36 -0.22 8.13
N ALA A 410 15.19 -0.58 7.60
CA ALA A 410 13.93 0.06 7.95
C ALA A 410 13.59 -0.10 9.44
N GLN A 411 13.97 -1.23 10.08
CA GLN A 411 13.76 -1.45 11.51
C GLN A 411 14.65 -0.54 12.36
N ALA A 412 15.88 -0.26 11.92
CA ALA A 412 16.75 0.70 12.59
C ALA A 412 16.19 2.14 12.56
N THR A 413 15.30 2.43 11.60
CA THR A 413 14.58 3.73 11.51
C THR A 413 13.23 3.73 12.24
N ALA A 414 12.84 2.62 12.87
CA ALA A 414 11.54 2.48 13.51
C ALA A 414 11.36 3.50 14.64
N GLN A 415 10.28 4.28 14.54
CA GLN A 415 9.84 5.10 15.65
C GLN A 415 9.07 4.18 16.61
N VAL A 416 9.59 4.01 17.83
CA VAL A 416 8.93 3.19 18.85
C VAL A 416 7.63 3.88 19.27
N VAL A 417 6.53 3.50 18.62
CA VAL A 417 5.21 3.75 19.16
C VAL A 417 5.06 2.78 20.31
N SER A 418 4.97 3.28 21.54
CA SER A 418 4.62 2.49 22.71
C SER A 418 3.19 1.97 22.55
N SER A 419 3.03 0.90 21.78
CA SER A 419 1.87 0.05 21.89
C SER A 419 1.93 -0.55 23.29
N THR A 420 1.04 -0.09 24.16
CA THR A 420 0.75 -0.76 25.42
C THR A 420 0.08 -2.07 25.07
N GLY A 421 0.90 -3.08 24.78
CA GLY A 421 0.48 -4.41 24.36
C GLY A 421 1.71 -5.22 23.99
N THR A 422 2.24 -5.96 24.95
CA THR A 422 3.31 -6.94 24.79
C THR A 422 3.04 -7.89 23.62
N ALA A 423 3.57 -7.57 22.44
CA ALA A 423 3.78 -8.51 21.35
C ALA A 423 5.29 -8.69 21.20
N VAL A 424 5.82 -9.74 21.81
CA VAL A 424 7.18 -10.21 21.53
C VAL A 424 7.13 -10.85 20.15
N TRP A 425 7.63 -10.14 19.14
CA TRP A 425 7.77 -10.68 17.79
C TRP A 425 8.92 -11.71 17.78
N ALA A 426 8.58 -12.97 17.51
CA ALA A 426 9.58 -13.95 17.12
C ALA A 426 9.92 -13.70 15.65
N ALA A 427 10.99 -12.94 15.39
CA ALA A 427 11.55 -12.80 14.07
C ALA A 427 12.03 -14.17 13.58
N THR A 428 11.36 -14.75 12.59
CA THR A 428 11.95 -15.81 11.76
C THR A 428 12.68 -15.14 10.60
N SER A 429 13.80 -14.48 10.92
CA SER A 429 14.74 -14.00 9.92
C SER A 429 15.60 -15.16 9.44
N THR A 430 15.12 -15.92 8.47
CA THR A 430 15.97 -16.78 7.65
C THR A 430 15.58 -16.60 6.20
N GLN A 431 15.90 -15.45 5.62
CA GLN A 431 16.07 -15.31 4.17
C GLN A 431 16.74 -13.99 3.73
N PHE A 432 17.86 -13.59 4.35
CA PHE A 432 18.83 -12.73 3.67
C PHE A 432 20.24 -13.19 4.03
N ALA A 433 21.01 -13.56 3.01
CA ALA A 433 22.35 -14.11 3.13
C ALA A 433 23.33 -13.08 3.69
N GLU A 434 24.28 -13.58 4.49
CA GLU A 434 25.30 -12.83 5.22
C GLU A 434 26.18 -11.95 4.30
N TRP A 435 26.22 -10.64 4.57
CA TRP A 435 27.28 -9.76 4.11
C TRP A 435 28.27 -9.53 5.26
N ASN A 436 29.45 -10.15 5.17
CA ASN A 436 30.59 -9.86 6.04
C ASN A 436 31.30 -8.57 5.57
N GLY A 437 31.10 -7.46 6.29
CA GLY A 437 31.87 -6.24 6.16
C GLY A 437 32.29 -5.73 7.54
N SER A 438 33.59 -5.80 7.85
CA SER A 438 34.18 -5.35 9.12
C SER A 438 34.03 -3.83 9.31
N PRO A 439 33.72 -3.31 10.51
CA PRO A 439 33.57 -1.88 10.75
C PRO A 439 34.93 -1.20 10.93
N THR A 440 35.20 -0.15 10.17
CA THR A 440 36.21 0.87 10.50
C THR A 440 35.57 1.98 11.36
N PRO A 441 36.29 2.54 12.34
CA PRO A 441 35.73 3.52 13.27
C PRO A 441 35.63 4.92 12.66
N PHE A 442 34.50 5.59 12.95
CA PHE A 442 34.20 6.98 12.58
C PHE A 442 35.18 8.00 13.21
N PRO A 443 35.49 9.11 12.52
CA PRO A 443 36.20 10.24 13.12
C PRO A 443 35.24 11.17 13.90
N THR A 444 35.77 11.69 15.00
CA THR A 444 35.15 12.63 15.94
C THR A 444 34.90 14.00 15.30
N LEU A 445 33.68 14.51 15.39
CA LEU A 445 33.30 15.87 14.98
C LEU A 445 33.86 16.92 15.95
N THR A 446 34.66 17.87 15.45
CA THR A 446 35.07 19.09 16.16
C THR A 446 34.29 20.30 15.68
N ALA A 447 33.64 20.97 16.65
CA ALA A 447 33.24 22.37 16.78
C ALA A 447 32.98 23.24 15.52
N PHE A 448 31.76 23.79 15.47
CA PHE A 448 31.35 24.90 14.59
C PHE A 448 31.97 26.24 15.00
N PRO A 449 32.35 27.13 14.06
CA PRO A 449 32.70 28.52 14.37
C PRO A 449 31.47 29.44 14.41
N THR A 450 31.45 30.31 15.41
CA THR A 450 30.52 31.43 15.61
C THR A 450 30.68 32.51 14.54
N LEU A 451 29.58 32.92 13.92
CA LEU A 451 29.51 34.06 13.00
C LEU A 451 29.49 35.39 13.77
N THR A 452 30.39 36.30 13.43
CA THR A 452 30.36 37.72 13.80
C THR A 452 29.46 38.52 12.84
N PRO A 453 28.76 39.56 13.30
CA PRO A 453 27.99 40.45 12.45
C PRO A 453 28.91 41.51 11.81
N LEU A 454 28.65 41.83 10.54
CA LEU A 454 29.31 42.90 9.78
C LEU A 454 28.31 44.05 9.51
N PRO A 455 28.81 45.26 9.22
CA PRO A 455 28.32 46.54 9.77
C PRO A 455 27.08 47.14 9.10
#